data_AF-A0A1W9RD41-F1
#
_entry.id   AF-A0A1W9RD41-F1
#
_cell.length_a   1.000
_cell.length_b   1.000
_cell.length_c   1.000
_cell.angle_alpha   90.00
_cell.angle_beta   90.00
_cell.angle_gamma   90.00
#
_symmetry.space_group_name_H-M   'P 1'
#
loop_
_entity.id
_entity.type
_entity.pdbx_description
1 polymer ?
#
loop_
_entity_poly.entity_id
_entity_poly.type
_entity_poly.pdbx_seq_one_letter_code
_entity_poly.pdbx_strand_id
1 'polypeptide(L)'
;MFIAAVLLFYFFSNGFIAEKALRLWEMDKPFDSSDQKKYDVGIVLSGGLVKYDEKNNKLVYGQSSDRIIQALKMYNTGVIRKIMISGGSGSLLKTSDNESELMRRFLINLGIPNGDIVIEPNSRNTHENAIETKKLLNMHFPDGRYLLFTSALHMRRANACFKKEGIKVDTYGTNNVIVKKNPGFSFLFIPSALSIYQWESLSHEIVGYISYKIAGYA
;
A
#
# COMPACT_ATOMS: atom_id res chain seq x y z
N MET A 1 -4.60 -5.45 -39.56
CA MET A 1 -5.35 -4.98 -38.37
C MET A 1 -5.74 -6.14 -37.44
N PHE A 2 -6.41 -7.19 -37.93
CA PHE A 2 -6.82 -8.35 -37.10
C PHE A 2 -5.67 -9.04 -36.36
N ILE A 3 -4.59 -9.39 -37.07
CA ILE A 3 -3.41 -10.06 -36.48
C ILE A 3 -2.82 -9.23 -35.33
N ALA A 4 -2.67 -7.92 -35.52
CA ALA A 4 -2.16 -7.02 -34.49
C ALA A 4 -3.07 -6.99 -33.25
N ALA A 5 -4.38 -6.98 -33.43
CA ALA A 5 -5.33 -7.02 -32.32
C ALA A 5 -5.23 -8.34 -31.52
N VAL A 6 -5.09 -9.47 -32.21
CA VAL A 6 -4.91 -10.78 -31.56
C VAL A 6 -3.59 -10.84 -30.78
N LEU A 7 -2.49 -10.32 -31.35
CA LEU A 7 -1.20 -10.28 -30.67
C LEU A 7 -1.22 -9.37 -29.44
N LEU A 8 -1.85 -8.18 -29.54
CA LEU A 8 -2.00 -7.27 -28.40
C LEU A 8 -2.87 -7.90 -27.30
N PHE A 9 -4.00 -8.49 -27.68
CA PHE A 9 -4.86 -9.19 -26.73
C PHE A 9 -4.09 -10.31 -26.03
N TYR A 10 -3.35 -11.13 -26.78
CA TYR A 10 -2.54 -12.20 -26.20
C TYR A 10 -1.48 -11.65 -25.25
N PHE A 11 -0.76 -10.58 -25.63
CA PHE A 11 0.24 -9.96 -24.78
C PHE A 11 -0.31 -9.46 -23.44
N PHE A 12 -1.42 -8.70 -23.47
CA PHE A 12 -2.02 -8.13 -22.27
C PHE A 12 -2.83 -9.15 -21.44
N SER A 13 -3.19 -10.28 -22.02
CA SER A 13 -3.86 -11.38 -21.29
C SER A 13 -2.89 -12.47 -20.84
N ASN A 14 -1.61 -12.44 -21.23
CA ASN A 14 -0.64 -13.45 -20.83
C ASN A 14 -0.14 -13.23 -19.40
N GLY A 15 -0.35 -14.23 -18.53
CA GLY A 15 0.04 -14.19 -17.12
C GLY A 15 1.53 -14.02 -16.88
N PHE A 16 2.36 -14.72 -17.64
CA PHE A 16 3.81 -14.63 -17.52
C PHE A 16 4.35 -13.24 -17.85
N ILE A 17 3.85 -12.63 -18.93
CA ILE A 17 4.28 -11.29 -19.33
C ILE A 17 3.86 -10.26 -18.29
N ALA A 18 2.60 -10.31 -17.83
CA ALA A 18 2.09 -9.40 -16.80
C ALA A 18 2.90 -9.51 -15.49
N GLU A 19 3.19 -10.73 -15.02
CA GLU A 19 4.01 -10.95 -13.81
C GLU A 19 5.43 -10.40 -13.98
N LYS A 20 6.07 -10.61 -15.14
CA LYS A 20 7.40 -10.06 -15.40
C LYS A 20 7.39 -8.54 -15.36
N ALA A 21 6.38 -7.89 -15.95
CA ALA A 21 6.24 -6.44 -15.90
C ALA A 21 6.06 -5.93 -14.47
N LEU A 22 5.21 -6.59 -13.67
CA LEU A 22 5.01 -6.27 -12.25
C LEU A 22 6.31 -6.41 -11.45
N ARG A 23 7.07 -7.50 -11.63
CA ARG A 23 8.36 -7.73 -10.95
C ARG A 23 9.40 -6.64 -11.24
N LEU A 24 9.39 -6.10 -12.45
CA LEU A 24 10.29 -5.01 -12.83
C LEU A 24 9.88 -3.67 -12.18
N TRP A 25 8.61 -3.53 -11.82
CA TRP A 25 8.09 -2.34 -11.17
C TRP A 25 8.25 -2.38 -9.63
N GLU A 26 7.96 -3.52 -9.01
CA GLU A 26 8.08 -3.68 -7.55
C GLU A 26 9.50 -3.34 -7.08
N MET A 27 9.61 -2.53 -6.02
CA MET A 27 10.90 -2.11 -5.46
C MET A 27 11.50 -3.14 -4.51
N ASP A 28 10.68 -4.06 -4.01
CA ASP A 28 11.04 -4.82 -2.82
C ASP A 28 11.97 -5.98 -3.15
N LYS A 29 13.15 -5.94 -2.52
CA LYS A 29 13.71 -7.17 -1.97
C LYS A 29 12.78 -7.57 -0.83
N PRO A 30 12.41 -8.86 -0.68
CA PRO A 30 11.59 -9.30 0.43
C PRO A 30 12.20 -8.80 1.74
N PHE A 31 11.39 -8.15 2.58
CA PHE A 31 11.80 -7.74 3.91
C PHE A 31 12.43 -8.95 4.62
N ASP A 32 13.70 -8.82 4.97
CA ASP A 32 14.42 -9.91 5.59
C ASP A 32 14.13 -9.92 7.09
N SER A 33 13.25 -10.83 7.51
CA SER A 33 12.94 -11.00 8.94
C SER A 33 14.15 -11.45 9.76
N SER A 34 15.25 -11.87 9.13
CA SER A 34 16.50 -12.18 9.82
C SER A 34 17.31 -10.94 10.23
N ASP A 35 17.00 -9.76 9.69
CA ASP A 35 17.73 -8.51 9.94
C ASP A 35 17.48 -7.96 11.37
N GLN A 36 16.56 -8.56 12.15
CA GLN A 36 16.19 -8.23 13.54
C GLN A 36 15.93 -6.74 13.84
N LYS A 37 15.81 -5.90 12.81
CA LYS A 37 15.59 -4.46 12.96
C LYS A 37 14.27 -4.20 13.67
N LYS A 38 14.33 -3.26 14.62
CA LYS A 38 13.19 -2.74 15.36
C LYS A 38 12.89 -1.32 14.88
N TYR A 39 11.61 -1.01 14.76
CA TYR A 39 11.12 0.28 14.29
C TYR A 39 10.24 0.92 15.37
N ASP A 40 10.34 2.23 15.49
CA ASP A 40 9.53 3.01 16.43
C ASP A 40 8.10 3.14 15.93
N VAL A 41 7.92 3.30 14.61
CA VAL A 41 6.60 3.47 13.99
C VAL A 41 6.48 2.64 12.72
N GLY A 42 5.44 1.81 12.63
CA GLY A 42 4.94 1.26 11.38
C GLY A 42 3.89 2.19 10.78
N ILE A 43 4.19 2.79 9.64
CA ILE A 43 3.34 3.75 8.94
C ILE A 43 2.52 3.00 7.89
N VAL A 44 1.21 2.91 8.07
CA VAL A 44 0.27 2.22 7.20
C VAL A 44 -0.48 3.24 6.36
N LEU A 45 -0.28 3.21 5.04
CA LEU A 45 -1.04 4.09 4.14
C LEU A 45 -2.47 3.58 3.95
N SER A 46 -3.43 4.49 4.09
CA SER A 46 -4.84 4.25 3.78
C SER A 46 -5.11 4.29 2.26
N GLY A 47 -6.38 4.30 1.87
CA GLY A 47 -6.80 4.22 0.47
C GLY A 47 -7.34 2.82 0.17
N GLY A 48 -8.60 2.62 0.55
CA GLY A 48 -9.30 1.35 0.38
C GLY A 48 -8.98 0.33 1.47
N LEU A 49 -8.63 0.77 2.68
CA LEU A 49 -8.47 -0.13 3.83
C LEU A 49 -9.83 -0.65 4.30
N VAL A 50 -10.77 0.27 4.49
CA VAL A 50 -12.06 0.00 5.12
C VAL A 50 -13.08 1.04 4.68
N LYS A 51 -14.35 0.64 4.64
CA LYS A 51 -15.51 1.52 4.45
C LYS A 51 -16.56 1.22 5.51
N TYR A 52 -17.40 2.18 5.84
CA TYR A 52 -18.54 1.93 6.72
C TYR A 52 -19.78 1.64 5.87
N ASP A 53 -20.40 0.49 6.12
CA ASP A 53 -21.70 0.15 5.56
C ASP A 53 -22.78 0.65 6.53
N GLU A 54 -23.25 1.88 6.31
CA GLU A 54 -24.28 2.53 7.13
C GLU A 54 -25.57 1.69 7.19
N LYS A 55 -25.94 1.01 6.10
CA LYS A 55 -27.17 0.23 6.01
C LYS A 55 -27.14 -0.99 6.94
N ASN A 56 -25.99 -1.66 7.01
CA ASN A 56 -25.83 -2.88 7.81
C ASN A 56 -25.04 -2.65 9.11
N ASN A 57 -24.72 -1.41 9.43
CA ASN A 57 -23.99 -0.99 10.64
C ASN A 57 -22.69 -1.79 10.87
N LYS A 58 -21.87 -1.96 9.81
CA LYS A 58 -20.65 -2.78 9.84
C LYS A 58 -19.50 -2.21 9.02
N LEU A 59 -18.28 -2.61 9.37
CA LEU A 59 -17.09 -2.32 8.56
C LEU A 59 -17.01 -3.29 7.38
N VAL A 60 -16.67 -2.75 6.21
CA VAL A 60 -16.35 -3.52 5.01
C VAL A 60 -14.87 -3.29 4.69
N TYR A 61 -14.07 -4.34 4.82
CA TYR A 61 -12.63 -4.28 4.53
C TYR A 61 -12.40 -4.30 3.03
N GLY A 62 -11.55 -3.38 2.56
CA GLY A 62 -11.22 -3.23 1.15
C GLY A 62 -9.97 -4.01 0.75
N GLN A 63 -9.58 -3.81 -0.51
CA GLN A 63 -8.44 -4.51 -1.13
C GLN A 63 -7.09 -4.17 -0.47
N SER A 64 -6.98 -3.02 0.20
CA SER A 64 -5.74 -2.61 0.87
C SER A 64 -5.62 -3.17 2.30
N SER A 65 -6.59 -3.94 2.79
CA SER A 65 -6.64 -4.41 4.19
C SER A 65 -5.46 -5.28 4.62
N ASP A 66 -4.76 -5.97 3.70
CA ASP A 66 -3.52 -6.68 4.05
C ASP A 66 -2.46 -5.76 4.66
N ARG A 67 -2.44 -4.47 4.29
CA ARG A 67 -1.52 -3.48 4.87
C ARG A 67 -1.58 -3.44 6.39
N ILE A 68 -2.80 -3.39 6.93
CA ILE A 68 -2.98 -3.34 8.39
C ILE A 68 -2.75 -4.71 9.04
N ILE A 69 -3.09 -5.81 8.35
CA ILE A 69 -2.86 -7.17 8.86
C ILE A 69 -1.35 -7.42 9.03
N GLN A 70 -0.53 -7.02 8.05
CA GLN A 70 0.93 -7.17 8.13
C GLN A 70 1.54 -6.27 9.21
N ALA A 71 1.07 -5.02 9.33
CA ALA A 71 1.50 -4.12 10.40
C ALA A 71 1.15 -4.68 11.79
N LEU A 72 -0.05 -5.23 11.96
CA LEU A 72 -0.49 -5.87 13.20
C LEU A 72 0.39 -7.08 13.55
N LYS A 73 0.74 -7.92 12.57
CA LYS A 73 1.69 -9.02 12.76
C LYS A 73 3.05 -8.51 13.26
N MET A 74 3.57 -7.44 12.66
CA MET A 74 4.84 -6.84 13.07
C MET A 74 4.77 -6.17 14.44
N TYR A 75 3.62 -5.60 14.80
CA TYR A 75 3.38 -5.04 16.12
C TYR A 75 3.39 -6.14 17.19
N ASN A 76 2.62 -7.21 16.97
CA ASN A 76 2.52 -8.33 17.91
C ASN A 76 3.84 -9.11 18.09
N THR A 77 4.69 -9.12 17.08
CA THR A 77 6.05 -9.70 17.15
C THR A 77 7.10 -8.69 17.65
N GLY A 78 6.66 -7.49 18.04
CA GLY A 78 7.48 -6.42 18.58
C GLY A 78 8.49 -5.86 17.59
N VAL A 79 8.31 -6.05 16.28
CA VAL A 79 9.15 -5.46 15.22
C VAL A 79 8.88 -3.96 15.10
N ILE A 80 7.62 -3.54 15.20
CA ILE A 80 7.22 -2.14 15.29
C ILE A 80 6.62 -1.84 16.67
N ARG A 81 6.89 -0.66 17.24
CA ARG A 81 6.38 -0.26 18.57
C ARG A 81 5.04 0.46 18.52
N LYS A 82 4.77 1.19 17.45
CA LYS A 82 3.54 1.97 17.24
C LYS A 82 2.99 1.71 15.85
N ILE A 83 1.67 1.78 15.70
CA ILE A 83 1.00 1.72 14.40
C ILE A 83 0.48 3.11 14.08
N MET A 84 0.99 3.73 13.02
CA MET A 84 0.48 4.99 12.50
C MET A 84 -0.35 4.70 11.25
N ILE A 85 -1.61 5.13 11.19
CA ILE A 85 -2.46 5.00 10.01
C ILE A 85 -2.55 6.37 9.34
N SER A 86 -2.02 6.51 8.12
CA SER A 86 -2.05 7.78 7.38
C SER A 86 -3.03 7.76 6.22
N GLY A 87 -3.98 8.68 6.29
CA GLY A 87 -4.92 9.06 5.24
C GLY A 87 -6.37 9.06 5.72
N GLY A 88 -7.13 10.03 5.22
CA GLY A 88 -8.53 10.26 5.56
C GLY A 88 -9.50 9.41 4.76
N SER A 89 -10.46 10.05 4.08
CA SER A 89 -11.28 9.36 3.09
C SER A 89 -10.40 9.10 1.86
N GLY A 90 -10.14 7.84 1.50
CA GLY A 90 -9.39 7.48 0.28
C GLY A 90 -10.07 7.88 -1.05
N SER A 91 -11.04 8.79 -1.01
CA SER A 91 -11.79 9.36 -2.11
C SER A 91 -11.37 10.81 -2.34
N LEU A 92 -11.20 11.20 -3.61
CA LEU A 92 -11.01 12.60 -4.02
C LEU A 92 -12.25 13.45 -3.68
N LEU A 93 -13.42 12.82 -3.57
CA LEU A 93 -14.66 13.42 -3.11
C LEU A 93 -14.82 13.14 -1.61
N LYS A 94 -15.10 14.19 -0.83
CA LYS A 94 -15.24 14.11 0.62
C LYS A 94 -16.38 13.15 1.00
N THR A 95 -16.06 11.92 1.41
CA THR A 95 -17.02 10.99 2.03
C THR A 95 -16.96 11.13 3.54
N SER A 96 -18.06 10.79 4.22
CA SER A 96 -18.22 10.83 5.69
C SER A 96 -17.24 9.91 6.46
N ASP A 97 -16.67 8.92 5.79
CA ASP A 97 -15.84 7.89 6.43
C ASP A 97 -14.36 8.25 6.39
N ASN A 98 -13.79 8.50 7.57
CA ASN A 98 -12.35 8.62 7.76
C ASN A 98 -11.73 7.22 7.97
N GLU A 99 -11.00 6.70 6.99
CA GLU A 99 -10.44 5.34 7.06
C GLU A 99 -9.52 5.14 8.27
N SER A 100 -8.71 6.15 8.61
CA SER A 100 -7.80 6.08 9.77
C SER A 100 -8.55 5.96 11.10
N GLU A 101 -9.67 6.68 11.25
CA GLU A 101 -10.51 6.63 12.44
C GLU A 101 -11.22 5.27 12.59
N LEU A 102 -11.81 4.78 11.50
CA LEU A 102 -12.46 3.47 11.48
C LEU A 102 -11.46 2.37 11.82
N MET A 103 -10.25 2.46 11.28
CA MET A 103 -9.20 1.48 11.54
C MET A 103 -8.65 1.58 12.97
N ARG A 104 -8.54 2.78 13.55
CA ARG A 104 -8.21 2.92 14.99
C ARG A 104 -9.22 2.21 15.87
N ARG A 105 -10.52 2.41 15.64
CA ARG A 105 -11.58 1.73 16.40
C ARG A 105 -11.48 0.20 16.27
N PHE A 106 -11.21 -0.29 15.06
CA PHE A 106 -10.98 -1.69 14.81
C PHE A 106 -9.79 -2.24 15.62
N LEU A 107 -8.64 -1.55 15.60
CA LEU A 107 -7.44 -1.97 16.34
C LEU A 107 -7.65 -1.96 17.86
N ILE A 108 -8.35 -0.96 18.40
CA ILE A 108 -8.72 -0.92 19.83
C ILE A 108 -9.58 -2.14 20.19
N ASN A 109 -10.55 -2.49 19.34
CA ASN A 109 -11.39 -3.68 19.57
C ASN A 109 -10.59 -4.99 19.49
N LEU A 110 -9.45 -5.01 18.80
CA LEU A 110 -8.51 -6.13 18.81
C LEU A 110 -7.57 -6.13 20.03
N GLY A 111 -7.74 -5.19 20.96
CA GLY A 111 -6.95 -5.10 22.19
C GLY A 111 -5.64 -4.31 22.06
N ILE A 112 -5.41 -3.62 20.94
CA ILE A 112 -4.25 -2.73 20.81
C ILE A 112 -4.48 -1.49 21.68
N PRO A 113 -3.55 -1.13 22.58
CA PRO A 113 -3.70 0.05 23.41
C PRO A 113 -3.85 1.32 22.56
N ASN A 114 -4.79 2.20 22.90
CA ASN A 114 -5.02 3.43 22.15
C ASN A 114 -3.77 4.31 22.06
N GLY A 115 -2.90 4.31 23.09
CA GLY A 115 -1.63 5.04 23.08
C GLY A 115 -0.57 4.46 22.13
N ASP A 116 -0.80 3.27 21.58
CA ASP A 116 0.06 2.64 20.57
C ASP A 116 -0.41 2.87 19.13
N ILE A 117 -1.57 3.51 18.97
CA ILE A 117 -2.19 3.82 17.67
C ILE A 117 -2.13 5.33 17.43
N VAL A 118 -1.56 5.72 16.31
CA VAL A 118 -1.51 7.11 15.85
C VAL A 118 -2.29 7.21 14.55
N ILE A 119 -3.09 8.25 14.38
CA ILE A 119 -3.84 8.46 13.14
C ILE A 119 -3.52 9.81 12.52
N GLU A 120 -3.45 9.83 11.20
CA GLU A 120 -3.36 11.02 10.38
C GLU A 120 -4.61 11.03 9.46
N PRO A 121 -5.64 11.83 9.78
CA PRO A 121 -6.95 11.74 9.13
C PRO A 121 -7.18 12.71 7.95
N ASN A 122 -6.20 13.55 7.60
CA ASN A 122 -6.41 14.74 6.76
C ASN A 122 -6.01 14.52 5.30
N SER A 123 -5.05 13.63 5.04
CA SER A 123 -4.52 13.41 3.70
C SER A 123 -5.54 12.79 2.75
N ARG A 124 -5.59 13.32 1.53
CA ARG A 124 -6.47 12.87 0.43
C ARG A 124 -5.71 12.17 -0.69
N ASN A 125 -4.39 12.24 -0.67
CA ASN A 125 -3.53 11.62 -1.67
C ASN A 125 -2.15 11.28 -1.07
N THR A 126 -1.35 10.52 -1.81
CA THR A 126 -0.07 9.98 -1.35
C THR A 126 0.99 11.04 -1.01
N HIS A 127 0.93 12.23 -1.61
CA HIS A 127 1.84 13.33 -1.30
C HIS A 127 1.44 14.00 0.02
N GLU A 128 0.14 14.29 0.18
CA GLU A 128 -0.41 14.78 1.44
C GLU A 128 -0.10 13.79 2.59
N ASN A 129 -0.19 12.47 2.34
CA ASN A 129 0.19 11.46 3.34
C ASN A 129 1.61 11.68 3.87
N ALA A 130 2.58 11.92 2.99
CA ALA A 130 3.96 12.16 3.40
C ALA A 130 4.10 13.47 4.21
N ILE A 131 3.44 14.55 3.77
CA ILE A 131 3.48 15.86 4.45
C ILE A 131 2.88 15.77 5.85
N GLU A 132 1.66 15.24 5.99
CA GLU A 132 0.96 15.20 7.27
C GLU A 132 1.60 14.17 8.21
N THR A 133 2.07 13.05 7.68
CA THR A 133 2.85 12.07 8.46
C THR A 133 4.12 12.70 9.03
N LYS A 134 4.86 13.50 8.24
CA LYS A 134 6.07 14.19 8.71
C LYS A 134 5.81 15.03 9.96
N LYS A 135 4.69 15.76 10.00
CA LYS A 135 4.32 16.60 11.14
C LYS A 135 4.17 15.78 12.41
N LEU A 136 3.46 14.65 12.34
CA LEU A 136 3.26 13.77 13.49
C LEU A 136 4.55 13.05 13.91
N LEU A 137 5.37 12.61 12.96
CA LEU A 137 6.66 12.00 13.26
C LEU A 137 7.59 12.99 13.96
N ASN A 138 7.70 14.22 13.48
CA ASN A 138 8.53 15.25 14.12
C ASN A 138 8.04 15.62 15.53
N MET A 139 6.73 15.58 15.76
CA MET A 139 6.13 15.92 17.05
C MET A 139 6.28 14.81 18.09
N HIS A 140 6.12 13.55 17.70
CA HIS A 140 5.97 12.44 18.64
C HIS A 140 7.10 11.41 18.58
N PHE A 141 7.80 11.31 17.45
CA PHE A 141 8.81 10.29 17.18
C PHE A 141 10.03 10.86 16.44
N PRO A 142 10.58 12.02 16.85
CA PRO A 142 11.72 12.63 16.13
C PRO A 142 12.89 11.65 16.07
N ASP A 143 13.56 11.61 14.91
CA ASP A 143 14.71 10.73 14.63
C ASP A 143 14.45 9.22 14.82
N GLY A 144 13.18 8.81 14.84
CA GLY A 144 12.78 7.41 14.95
C GLY A 144 13.08 6.60 13.69
N ARG A 145 13.06 5.27 13.84
CA ARG A 145 13.09 4.35 12.70
C ARG A 145 11.68 4.04 12.25
N TYR A 146 11.42 4.21 10.97
CA TYR A 146 10.08 4.09 10.42
C TYR A 146 10.01 2.98 9.36
N LEU A 147 8.93 2.21 9.40
CA LEU A 147 8.65 1.18 8.42
C LEU A 147 7.36 1.51 7.68
N LEU A 148 7.43 1.69 6.37
CA LEU A 148 6.30 2.06 5.52
C LEU A 148 5.60 0.81 4.98
N PHE A 149 4.30 0.70 5.25
CA PHE A 149 3.41 -0.35 4.77
C PHE A 149 2.46 0.19 3.70
N THR A 150 2.57 -0.37 2.51
CA THR A 150 1.59 -0.22 1.43
C THR A 150 1.72 -1.40 0.46
N SER A 151 0.87 -1.48 -0.57
CA SER A 151 0.99 -2.57 -1.54
C SER A 151 2.31 -2.49 -2.32
N ALA A 152 2.92 -3.62 -2.66
CA ALA A 152 4.20 -3.68 -3.39
C ALA A 152 4.17 -2.86 -4.70
N LEU A 153 3.04 -2.91 -5.42
CA LEU A 153 2.81 -2.12 -6.62
C LEU A 153 2.84 -0.60 -6.37
N HIS A 154 2.27 -0.15 -5.24
CA HIS A 154 2.16 1.27 -4.86
C HIS A 154 3.41 1.79 -4.14
N MET A 155 4.25 0.89 -3.61
CA MET A 155 5.40 1.23 -2.78
C MET A 155 6.35 2.22 -3.46
N ARG A 156 6.56 2.07 -4.78
CA ARG A 156 7.46 2.95 -5.53
C ARG A 156 7.05 4.41 -5.46
N ARG A 157 5.76 4.68 -5.63
CA ARG A 157 5.23 6.04 -5.60
C ARG A 157 5.20 6.58 -4.17
N ALA A 158 4.72 5.79 -3.23
CA ALA A 158 4.67 6.17 -1.82
C ALA A 158 6.07 6.52 -1.27
N ASN A 159 7.04 5.63 -1.43
CA ASN A 159 8.40 5.84 -0.94
C ASN A 159 9.05 7.10 -1.54
N ALA A 160 8.78 7.40 -2.81
CA ALA A 160 9.28 8.62 -3.43
C ALA A 160 8.69 9.89 -2.80
N CYS A 161 7.39 9.92 -2.49
CA CYS A 161 6.78 11.03 -1.75
C CYS A 161 7.40 11.21 -0.35
N PHE A 162 7.58 10.11 0.39
CA PHE A 162 8.19 10.16 1.72
C PHE A 162 9.63 10.66 1.67
N LYS A 163 10.42 10.18 0.70
CA LYS A 163 11.79 10.65 0.46
C LYS A 163 11.84 12.12 0.06
N LYS A 164 10.89 12.60 -0.75
CA LYS A 164 10.78 14.00 -1.16
C LYS A 164 10.57 14.92 0.05
N GLU A 165 9.74 14.49 0.99
CA GLU A 165 9.51 15.20 2.25
C GLU A 165 10.64 15.00 3.28
N GLY A 166 11.70 14.27 2.94
CA GLY A 166 12.87 14.06 3.78
C GLY A 166 12.67 13.01 4.89
N ILE A 167 11.62 12.19 4.81
CA ILE A 167 11.39 11.08 5.73
C ILE A 167 12.17 9.87 5.24
N LYS A 168 13.04 9.32 6.08
CA LYS A 168 13.73 8.05 5.80
C LYS A 168 12.88 6.90 6.33
N VAL A 169 12.42 6.04 5.43
CA VAL A 169 11.63 4.85 5.77
C VAL A 169 12.30 3.60 5.18
N ASP A 170 12.27 2.50 5.91
CA ASP A 170 12.39 1.18 5.29
C ASP A 170 11.01 0.78 4.73
N THR A 171 10.97 -0.09 3.71
CA THR A 171 9.73 -0.44 3.00
C THR A 171 9.29 -1.87 3.30
N TYR A 172 7.98 -2.07 3.42
CA TYR A 172 7.36 -3.38 3.49
C TYR A 172 6.16 -3.46 2.54
N GLY A 173 6.37 -4.04 1.35
CA GLY A 173 5.31 -4.30 0.38
C GLY A 173 4.34 -5.38 0.85
N THR A 174 3.07 -5.03 0.87
CA THR A 174 1.95 -5.94 1.13
C THR A 174 1.23 -6.27 -0.17
N ASN A 175 0.23 -7.15 -0.14
CA ASN A 175 -0.52 -7.56 -1.33
C ASN A 175 0.40 -7.97 -2.49
N ASN A 176 1.45 -8.74 -2.18
CA ASN A 176 2.37 -9.21 -3.20
C ASN A 176 1.56 -9.98 -4.25
N VAL A 177 1.51 -9.43 -5.47
CA VAL A 177 0.75 -10.01 -6.60
C VAL A 177 1.33 -11.38 -7.00
N ILE A 178 2.51 -11.67 -6.47
CA ILE A 178 3.40 -12.74 -6.86
C ILE A 178 3.54 -13.73 -5.70
N VAL A 179 2.69 -14.75 -5.71
CA VAL A 179 2.71 -15.81 -4.68
C VAL A 179 3.20 -17.15 -5.25
N LYS A 180 3.12 -17.37 -6.56
CA LYS A 180 3.42 -18.68 -7.17
C LYS A 180 4.89 -18.80 -7.60
N LYS A 181 5.61 -19.70 -6.93
CA LYS A 181 7.00 -20.05 -7.26
C LYS A 181 7.12 -20.92 -8.52
N ASN A 182 6.07 -21.68 -8.87
CA ASN A 182 6.01 -22.57 -10.04
C ASN A 182 4.71 -22.31 -10.83
N PRO A 183 4.74 -21.47 -11.88
CA PRO A 183 3.58 -21.32 -12.75
C PRO A 183 3.35 -22.61 -13.56
N GLY A 184 2.15 -23.19 -13.47
CA GLY A 184 1.75 -24.30 -14.33
C GLY A 184 1.62 -23.87 -15.79
N PHE A 185 1.56 -24.84 -16.71
CA PHE A 185 1.48 -24.61 -18.16
C PHE A 185 0.42 -23.57 -18.57
N SER A 186 -0.75 -23.60 -17.93
CA SER A 186 -1.83 -22.64 -18.17
C SER A 186 -1.43 -21.18 -17.94
N PHE A 187 -0.57 -20.90 -16.96
CA PHE A 187 -0.13 -19.54 -16.67
C PHE A 187 0.79 -18.96 -17.77
N LEU A 188 1.53 -19.83 -18.45
CA LEU A 188 2.47 -19.43 -19.50
C LEU A 188 1.76 -19.10 -20.81
N PHE A 189 0.64 -19.78 -21.11
CA PHE A 189 0.06 -19.75 -22.46
C PHE A 189 -1.42 -19.40 -22.53
N ILE A 190 -2.20 -19.53 -21.45
CA ILE A 190 -3.64 -19.29 -21.49
C ILE A 190 -3.93 -17.83 -21.11
N PRO A 191 -4.63 -17.07 -21.99
CA PRO A 191 -5.16 -15.75 -21.68
C PRO A 191 -5.93 -15.68 -20.36
N SER A 192 -5.72 -14.63 -19.57
CA SER A 192 -6.34 -14.41 -18.28
C SER A 192 -6.84 -12.98 -18.12
N ALA A 193 -8.09 -12.84 -17.70
CA ALA A 193 -8.66 -11.53 -17.32
C ALA A 193 -7.92 -10.90 -16.13
N LEU A 194 -7.35 -11.73 -15.24
CA LEU A 194 -6.53 -11.24 -14.13
C LEU A 194 -5.28 -10.51 -14.62
N SER A 195 -4.67 -10.97 -15.72
CA SER A 195 -3.49 -10.32 -16.31
C SER A 195 -3.82 -8.95 -16.89
N ILE A 196 -5.00 -8.81 -17.50
CA ILE A 196 -5.49 -7.52 -17.97
C ILE A 196 -5.70 -6.56 -16.78
N TYR A 197 -6.29 -7.04 -15.69
CA TYR A 197 -6.43 -6.26 -14.45
C TYR A 197 -5.07 -5.84 -13.87
N GLN A 198 -4.09 -6.75 -13.85
CA GLN A 198 -2.73 -6.44 -13.41
C GLN A 198 -2.07 -5.33 -14.27
N TRP A 199 -2.28 -5.36 -15.59
CA TRP A 199 -1.80 -4.31 -16.48
C TRP A 199 -2.49 -2.97 -16.25
N GLU A 200 -3.80 -2.97 -15.98
CA GLU A 200 -4.54 -1.76 -15.60
C GLU A 200 -3.95 -1.15 -14.33
N SER A 201 -3.75 -1.96 -13.29
CA SER A 201 -3.22 -1.50 -12.00
C SER A 201 -1.76 -1.02 -12.13
N LEU A 202 -0.93 -1.73 -12.89
CA LEU A 202 0.45 -1.31 -13.17
C LEU A 202 0.48 0.01 -13.95
N SER A 203 -0.36 0.15 -14.96
CA SER A 203 -0.46 1.38 -15.76
C SER A 203 -0.89 2.57 -14.89
N HIS A 204 -1.87 2.35 -14.00
CA HIS A 204 -2.31 3.36 -13.03
C HIS A 204 -1.15 3.85 -12.15
N GLU A 205 -0.33 2.94 -11.62
CA GLU A 205 0.81 3.31 -10.77
C GLU A 205 1.96 3.95 -11.56
N ILE A 206 2.23 3.52 -12.79
CA ILE A 206 3.23 4.17 -13.66
C ILE A 206 2.82 5.61 -13.96
N VAL A 207 1.57 5.81 -14.43
CA VAL A 207 1.06 7.14 -14.77
C VAL A 207 1.02 8.01 -13.53
N GLY A 208 0.53 7.50 -12.40
CA GLY A 208 0.52 8.21 -11.13
C GLY A 208 1.92 8.64 -10.69
N TYR A 209 2.91 7.74 -10.75
CA TYR A 209 4.28 8.05 -10.36
C TYR A 209 4.92 9.13 -11.24
N ILE A 210 4.76 9.03 -12.56
CA ILE A 210 5.26 10.02 -13.51
C ILE A 210 4.60 11.37 -13.26
N SER A 211 3.28 11.38 -13.07
CA SER A 211 2.51 12.61 -12.81
C SER A 211 2.99 13.30 -11.53
N TYR A 212 3.26 12.53 -10.48
CA TYR A 212 3.80 13.04 -9.21
C TYR A 212 5.21 13.60 -9.36
N LYS A 213 6.07 12.96 -10.16
CA LYS A 213 7.40 13.51 -10.48
C LYS A 213 7.31 14.83 -11.22
N ILE A 214 6.43 14.93 -12.22
CA ILE A 214 6.22 16.17 -12.99
C ILE A 214 5.68 17.28 -12.07
N ALA A 215 4.76 16.94 -11.16
CA ALA A 215 4.21 17.89 -10.17
C ALA A 215 5.19 18.23 -9.03
N GLY A 216 6.35 17.57 -8.94
CA GLY A 216 7.35 17.80 -7.91
C GLY A 216 7.05 17.13 -6.56
N TYR A 217 6.09 16.20 -6.51
CA TYR A 217 5.68 15.46 -5.31
C TYR A 217 6.55 14.23 -5.00
N ALA A 218 7.32 13.76 -5.99
CA ALA A 218 8.13 12.54 -5.93
C ALA A 218 9.50 12.72 -6.62
#